data_AF-A0A383D821-F1
#
_entry.id   AF-A0A383D821-F1
#
_cell.length_a   1.000
_cell.length_b   1.000
_cell.length_c   1.000
_cell.angle_alpha   90.00
_cell.angle_beta   90.00
_cell.angle_gamma   90.00
#
_symmetry.space_group_name_H-M   'P 1'
#
loop_
_entity.id
_entity.type
_entity.pdbx_description
1 polymer ?
#
loop_
_entity_poly.entity_id
_entity_poly.type
_entity_poly.pdbx_seq_one_letter_code
_entity_poly.pdbx_strand_id
1 'polypeptide(L)' 'MSKKKWLQEKVFVDEYGRPYNLSDVPMTYMTRSESFKKQSFDKKKINELYNKDQNTIIIDGC' A
#
# COMPACT_ATOMS: atom_id res chain seq x y z
N MET A 1 -6.04 -8.63 -9.83
CA MET A 1 -5.10 -9.33 -8.92
C MET A 1 -5.89 -9.98 -7.77
N SER A 2 -5.34 -10.88 -6.96
CA SER A 2 -6.00 -11.32 -5.70
C SER A 2 -5.54 -10.46 -4.52
N LYS A 3 -6.43 -10.20 -3.55
CA LYS A 3 -6.10 -9.36 -2.38
C LYS A 3 -4.93 -9.91 -1.57
N LYS A 4 -4.84 -11.24 -1.41
CA LYS A 4 -3.71 -11.88 -0.71
C LYS A 4 -2.39 -11.59 -1.41
N LYS A 5 -2.36 -11.68 -2.75
CA LYS A 5 -1.16 -11.38 -3.54
C LYS A 5 -0.81 -9.89 -3.45
N TRP A 6 -1.80 -9.00 -3.60
CA TRP A 6 -1.64 -7.55 -3.49
C TRP A 6 -1.07 -7.10 -2.14
N LEU A 7 -1.46 -7.76 -1.04
CA LEU A 7 -0.92 -7.50 0.30
C LEU A 7 0.53 -7.97 0.47
N GLN A 8 0.97 -8.99 -0.29
CA GLN A 8 2.33 -9.55 -0.24
C GLN A 8 3.31 -8.84 -1.17
N GLU A 9 2.83 -7.98 -2.06
CA GLU A 9 3.69 -7.17 -2.91
C GLU A 9 4.54 -6.21 -2.09
N LYS A 10 5.81 -6.08 -2.49
CA LYS A 10 6.75 -5.14 -1.88
C LYS A 10 6.44 -3.73 -2.36
N VAL A 11 6.35 -2.80 -1.42
CA VAL A 11 6.20 -1.36 -1.66
C VAL A 11 7.38 -0.61 -1.06
N PHE A 12 7.76 0.47 -1.72
CA PHE A 12 8.78 1.39 -1.24
C PHE A 12 8.11 2.48 -0.39
N VAL A 13 8.39 2.46 0.90
CA VAL A 13 7.74 3.28 1.93
C VAL A 13 8.76 3.65 3.00
N ASP A 14 8.44 4.59 3.87
CA ASP A 14 9.27 4.84 5.05
C ASP A 14 9.18 3.70 6.08
N GLU A 15 10.01 3.79 7.11
CA GLU A 15 10.01 2.83 8.21
C GLU A 15 8.68 2.73 8.98
N TYR A 16 7.79 3.71 8.84
CA TYR A 16 6.43 3.73 9.38
C TYR A 16 5.37 3.25 8.38
N GLY A 17 5.80 2.82 7.19
CA GLY A 17 4.93 2.32 6.14
C GLY A 17 4.26 3.40 5.30
N ARG A 18 4.60 4.69 5.48
CA ARG A 18 3.99 5.80 4.75
C ARG A 18 4.64 5.96 3.37
N PRO A 19 3.89 6.45 2.37
CA PRO A 19 4.50 6.80 1.09
C PRO A 19 5.58 7.88 1.26
N TYR A 20 6.48 7.96 0.28
CA TYR A 20 7.53 8.97 0.24
C TYR A 20 6.95 10.37 0.50
N ASN A 21 7.59 11.08 1.41
CA ASN A 21 7.20 12.41 1.85
C ASN A 21 8.48 13.19 2.22
N LEU A 22 8.35 14.49 2.49
CA LEU A 22 9.49 15.37 2.80
C LEU A 22 10.02 15.23 4.24
N SER A 23 9.67 14.16 4.96
CA SER A 23 10.24 13.88 6.28
C SER A 23 11.60 13.22 6.13
N ASP A 24 12.51 13.49 7.07
CA ASP A 24 13.85 12.89 7.12
C ASP A 24 13.81 11.47 7.73
N VAL A 25 13.00 10.60 7.13
CA VAL A 25 12.80 9.22 7.57
C VAL A 25 13.33 8.27 6.51
N PRO A 26 14.15 7.27 6.88
CA PRO A 26 14.67 6.29 5.94
C PRO A 26 13.57 5.57 5.15
N MET A 27 13.80 5.44 3.85
CA MET A 27 12.97 4.63 2.96
C MET A 27 13.43 3.16 2.99
N THR A 28 12.49 2.24 2.85
CA THR A 28 12.75 0.80 2.80
C THR A 28 11.68 0.06 1.97
N TYR A 29 11.96 -1.20 1.66
CA TYR A 29 10.98 -2.10 1.05
C TYR A 29 10.36 -2.99 2.11
N MET A 30 9.03 -3.03 2.17
CA MET A 30 8.27 -3.97 2.99
C MET A 30 7.00 -4.42 2.26
N THR A 31 6.32 -5.46 2.76
CA THR A 31 5.03 -5.86 2.19
C THR A 31 3.97 -4.78 2.43
N ARG A 32 2.99 -4.63 1.52
CA ARG A 32 1.83 -3.76 1.77
C ARG A 32 1.16 -4.08 3.10
N SER A 33 1.06 -5.36 3.47
CA SER A 33 0.50 -5.76 4.76
C SER A 33 1.26 -5.19 5.96
N GLU A 34 2.59 -5.18 5.93
CA GLU A 34 3.41 -4.62 7.01
C GLU A 34 3.27 -3.10 7.08
N SER A 35 3.28 -2.43 5.92
CA SER A 35 3.04 -0.99 5.82
C SER A 35 1.69 -0.59 6.43
N PHE A 36 0.61 -1.31 6.10
CA PHE A 36 -0.72 -1.03 6.63
C PHE A 36 -0.82 -1.32 8.13
N LYS A 37 -0.13 -2.36 8.62
CA LYS A 37 -0.08 -2.67 10.05
C LYS A 37 0.61 -1.54 10.83
N LYS A 38 1.72 -0.99 10.30
CA LYS A 38 2.44 0.13 10.92
C LYS A 38 1.61 1.43 10.95
N GLN A 39 0.80 1.65 9.92
CA GLN A 39 -0.14 2.78 9.86
C GLN A 39 -1.45 2.53 10.62
N SER A 40 -1.59 1.41 11.32
CA SER A 40 -2.81 1.03 12.05
C SER A 40 -4.07 1.04 11.19
N PHE A 41 -3.96 0.65 9.91
CA PHE A 41 -5.13 0.59 9.03
C PHE A 41 -6.05 -0.57 9.41
N ASP A 42 -7.35 -0.29 9.42
CA ASP A 42 -8.38 -1.28 9.64
C ASP A 42 -8.72 -2.05 8.36
N LYS A 43 -9.49 -3.13 8.51
CA LYS A 43 -9.88 -3.98 7.38
C LYS A 43 -10.70 -3.22 6.34
N LYS A 44 -11.52 -2.25 6.77
CA LYS A 44 -12.37 -1.43 5.89
C LYS A 44 -11.50 -0.57 4.99
N LYS A 45 -10.54 0.17 5.55
CA LYS A 45 -9.61 0.99 4.79
C LYS A 45 -8.77 0.18 3.81
N ILE A 46 -8.29 -0.99 4.24
CA ILE A 46 -7.52 -1.89 3.36
C ILE A 46 -8.39 -2.40 2.19
N ASN A 47 -9.68 -2.69 2.42
CA ASN A 47 -10.60 -3.06 1.34
C ASN A 47 -10.83 -1.90 0.36
N GLU A 48 -11.03 -0.68 0.86
CA GLU A 48 -11.21 0.51 0.03
C GLU A 48 -9.99 0.76 -0.86
N LEU A 49 -8.78 0.68 -0.29
CA LEU A 49 -7.52 0.86 -1.03
C LEU A 49 -7.34 -0.22 -2.11
N TYR A 50 -7.64 -1.47 -1.78
CA TYR A 50 -7.57 -2.57 -2.75
C TYR A 50 -8.55 -2.34 -3.92
N ASN A 51 -9.80 -1.96 -3.64
CA ASN A 51 -10.78 -1.71 -4.68
C ASN A 51 -10.39 -0.51 -5.55
N LYS A 52 -9.84 0.55 -4.95
CA LYS A 52 -9.34 1.71 -5.68
C LYS A 52 -8.21 1.33 -6.63
N ASP A 53 -7.23 0.56 -6.15
CA ASP A 53 -6.10 0.07 -6.95
C ASP A 53 -6.58 -0.77 -8.15
N GLN A 54 -7.54 -1.67 -7.96
CA GLN A 54 -8.12 -2.44 -9.06
C GLN A 54 -8.89 -1.59 -10.07
N ASN A 55 -9.54 -0.51 -9.62
CA ASN A 55 -10.26 0.42 -10.51
C ASN A 55 -9.30 1.35 -11.27
N THR A 56 -8.19 1.77 -10.67
CA THR A 56 -7.17 2.60 -11.34
C THR A 56 -6.58 1.88 -12.55
N ILE A 57 -6.40 0.55 -12.48
CA ILE A 57 -5.94 -0.27 -13.62
C ILE A 57 -6.90 -0.15 -14.83
N ILE A 58 -8.18 0.14 -14.62
CA ILE A 58 -9.19 0.21 -15.69
C ILE A 58 -9.13 1.56 -16.44
N ILE A 59 -8.63 2.63 -15.81
CA ILE A 59 -8.61 3.99 -16.41
C ILE A 59 -7.29 4.31 -17.14
N ASP A 60 -6.16 3.71 -16.77
CA ASP A 60 -4.87 3.87 -17.49
C ASP A 60 -4.76 2.97 -18.74
N GLY A 61 -5.85 2.32 -19.14
CA GLY A 61 -5.94 1.48 -20.34
C GLY A 61 -6.59 2.15 -21.57
N CYS A 62 -6.68 3.48 -21.60
CA CYS A 62 -7.13 4.26 -22.77
C CYS A 62 -5.94 4.80 -23.57
#